data_AF-A0A1Z9QML0-F1
#
_entry.id   AF-A0A1Z9QML0-F1
#
_cell.length_a   1.000
_cell.length_b   1.000
_cell.length_c   1.000
_cell.angle_alpha   90.00
_cell.angle_beta   90.00
_cell.angle_gamma   90.00
#
_symmetry.space_group_name_H-M   'P 1'
#
loop_
_entity.id
_entity.type
_entity.pdbx_description
1 polymer ?
#
loop_
_entity_poly.entity_id
_entity_poly.type
_entity_poly.pdbx_seq_one_letter_code
_entity_poly.pdbx_strand_id
1 'polypeptide(L)' 'MPQRSTERGKHYPQGHSNRMIKIPATPLGIGALEELTAAGVTLNVTSSVTPDQYTQAREGVWRGAQ' A
#
# COMPACT_ATOMS: atom_id res chain seq x y z
N MET A 1 -1.56 12.79 8.22
CA MET A 1 -1.33 11.72 9.21
C MET A 1 -2.06 10.44 8.76
N PRO A 2 -1.44 9.62 7.90
CA PRO A 2 -2.04 8.39 7.33
C PRO A 2 -2.14 7.21 8.32
N GLN A 3 -1.86 7.43 9.62
CA GLN A 3 -1.65 6.41 10.67
C GLN A 3 -2.65 5.24 10.65
N ARG A 4 -3.95 5.49 10.50
CA ARG A 4 -4.94 4.41 10.63
C ARG A 4 -4.90 3.37 9.50
N SER A 5 -4.45 3.78 8.31
CA SER A 5 -4.32 2.86 7.16
C SER A 5 -3.04 2.04 7.27
N THR A 6 -1.95 2.64 7.75
CA THR A 6 -0.65 1.96 7.90
C THR A 6 -0.65 0.98 9.08
N GLU A 7 -1.26 1.35 10.21
CA GLU A 7 -1.42 0.46 11.37
C GLU A 7 -2.16 -0.83 11.01
N ARG A 8 -3.34 -0.71 10.38
CA ARG A 8 -4.12 -1.87 9.94
C ARG A 8 -3.39 -2.68 8.86
N GLY A 9 -2.71 -2.02 7.93
CA GLY A 9 -1.96 -2.68 6.87
C GLY A 9 -0.80 -3.54 7.42
N LYS A 10 -0.23 -3.19 8.58
CA LYS A 10 0.76 -4.01 9.29
C LYS A 10 0.14 -5.08 10.20
N HIS A 11 -1.07 -4.86 10.70
CA HIS A 11 -1.76 -5.80 11.60
C HIS A 11 -2.30 -7.05 10.89
N TYR A 12 -3.06 -6.87 9.80
CA TYR A 12 -3.75 -7.99 9.14
C TYR A 12 -2.88 -9.05 8.42
N PRO A 13 -1.64 -8.79 7.94
CA PRO A 13 -0.81 -9.83 7.34
C PRO A 13 -0.10 -10.72 8.37
N GLN A 14 -0.12 -10.37 9.67
CA GLN A 14 0.60 -11.13 10.70
C GLN A 14 0.13 -12.60 10.76
N GLY A 15 1.09 -13.52 10.83
CA GLY A 15 0.82 -14.97 10.84
C GLY A 15 0.45 -15.58 9.48
N HIS A 16 0.43 -14.81 8.40
CA HIS A 16 0.07 -15.29 7.06
C HIS A 16 1.08 -14.84 6.00
N SER A 17 1.98 -15.74 5.58
CA SER A 17 3.09 -15.44 4.67
C SER A 17 2.67 -15.11 3.23
N ASN A 18 1.45 -15.45 2.81
CA ASN A 18 0.94 -15.27 1.45
C ASN A 18 -0.26 -14.30 1.38
N ARG A 19 -0.56 -13.57 2.47
CA ARG A 19 -1.68 -12.64 2.49
C ARG A 19 -1.27 -11.30 1.87
N MET A 20 -2.02 -10.88 0.86
CA MET A 20 -1.91 -9.52 0.31
C MET A 20 -2.91 -8.57 1.00
N ILE A 21 -2.49 -7.34 1.27
CA ILE A 21 -3.36 -6.29 1.79
C ILE A 21 -3.88 -5.42 0.65
N LYS A 22 -5.21 -5.31 0.55
CA LYS A 22 -5.87 -4.50 -0.48
C LYS A 22 -5.88 -3.03 -0.08
N ILE A 23 -5.30 -2.18 -0.91
CA ILE A 23 -5.24 -0.72 -0.70
C ILE A 23 -5.91 -0.03 -1.89
N PRO A 24 -7.03 0.68 -1.70
CA PRO A 24 -7.66 1.45 -2.78
C PRO A 24 -6.78 2.62 -3.23
N ALA A 25 -6.73 2.91 -4.53
CA ALA A 25 -5.98 4.01 -5.15
C ALA A 25 -6.58 5.41 -4.89
N THR A 26 -6.91 5.69 -3.64
CA THR A 26 -7.31 7.01 -3.13
C THR A 26 -6.06 7.78 -2.67
N PRO A 27 -6.11 9.12 -2.51
CA PRO A 27 -4.95 9.88 -2.00
C PRO A 27 -4.40 9.35 -0.67
N LEU A 28 -5.28 8.93 0.25
CA LEU A 28 -4.88 8.32 1.52
C LEU A 28 -4.23 6.94 1.31
N GLY A 29 -4.78 6.12 0.41
CA GLY A 29 -4.24 4.80 0.10
C GLY A 29 -2.85 4.88 -0.53
N ILE A 30 -2.69 5.76 -1.54
CA ILE A 30 -1.41 6.02 -2.20
C ILE A 30 -0.37 6.55 -1.19
N GLY A 31 -0.76 7.48 -0.32
CA GLY A 31 0.11 8.00 0.73
C GLY A 31 0.58 6.98 1.77
N ALA A 32 -0.06 5.80 1.85
CA ALA A 32 0.32 4.72 2.76
C ALA A 32 1.24 3.66 2.12
N LEU A 33 1.40 3.66 0.79
CA LEU A 33 2.08 2.57 0.06
C LEU A 33 3.56 2.48 0.42
N GLU A 34 4.25 3.62 0.53
CA GLU A 34 5.70 3.65 0.79
C GLU A 34 6.02 3.04 2.16
N GLU A 35 5.33 3.47 3.21
CA GLU A 35 5.52 2.95 4.56
C GLU A 35 5.15 1.46 4.67
N LEU A 36 4.06 1.04 4.02
CA LEU A 36 3.62 -0.36 4.04
C LEU A 36 4.57 -1.28 3.27
N THR A 37 5.09 -0.80 2.14
CA THR A 37 6.08 -1.55 1.34
C THR A 37 7.39 -1.67 2.09
N ALA A 38 7.88 -0.57 2.70
CA ALA A 38 9.09 -0.58 3.53
C ALA A 38 8.95 -1.48 4.77
N ALA A 39 7.72 -1.70 5.25
CA ALA A 39 7.43 -2.66 6.31
C ALA A 39 7.34 -4.13 5.84
N GLY A 40 7.62 -4.41 4.56
CA GLY A 40 7.59 -5.75 3.98
C GLY A 40 6.18 -6.32 3.77
N VAL A 41 5.15 -5.47 3.78
CA VAL A 41 3.78 -5.92 3.54
C VAL A 41 3.57 -6.15 2.04
N THR A 42 3.07 -7.33 1.66
CA THR A 42 2.66 -7.59 0.27
C THR A 42 1.35 -6.88 -0.05
N LEU A 43 1.35 -6.02 -1.07
CA LEU A 43 0.22 -5.12 -1.38
C LEU A 43 -0.49 -5.47 -2.69
N ASN A 44 -1.81 -5.28 -2.69
CA ASN A 44 -2.64 -5.25 -3.90
C ASN A 44 -3.31 -3.87 -3.99
N VAL A 45 -2.80 -3.00 -4.86
CA VAL A 45 -3.41 -1.69 -5.11
C VAL A 45 -4.64 -1.89 -6.01
N THR A 46 -5.82 -1.55 -5.49
CA THR A 46 -7.12 -1.79 -6.15
C THR A 46 -7.79 -0.48 -6.54
N SER A 47 -8.81 -0.58 -7.41
CA SER A 47 -9.70 0.54 -7.77
C SER A 47 -8.97 1.74 -8.41
N SER A 48 -7.83 1.48 -9.05
CA SER A 48 -7.19 2.44 -9.95
C SER A 48 -7.98 2.48 -11.25
N VAL A 49 -8.46 3.68 -11.62
CA VAL A 49 -9.26 3.91 -12.84
C VAL A 49 -8.63 4.95 -13.75
N THR A 50 -7.53 5.60 -13.34
CA THR A 50 -6.76 6.54 -14.17
C THR A 50 -5.28 6.13 -14.27
N PRO A 51 -4.58 6.54 -15.34
CA PRO A 51 -3.12 6.35 -15.47
C PRO A 51 -2.32 7.05 -14.36
N ASP A 52 -2.80 8.20 -13.89
CA ASP A 52 -2.13 8.95 -12.82
C ASP A 52 -2.17 8.21 -11.49
N GLN A 53 -3.32 7.61 -11.14
CA GLN A 53 -3.43 6.76 -9.95
C GLN A 53 -2.47 5.58 -10.02
N TYR A 54 -2.35 4.94 -11.19
CA TYR A 54 -1.41 3.85 -11.41
C TYR A 54 0.04 4.32 -11.21
N THR A 55 0.42 5.43 -11.84
CA THR A 55 1.78 5.96 -11.77
C THR A 55 2.14 6.33 -10.33
N GLN A 56 1.28 7.09 -9.65
CA GLN A 56 1.50 7.47 -8.26
C GLN A 56 1.60 6.25 -7.33
N ALA A 57 0.76 5.22 -7.54
CA ALA A 57 0.84 3.99 -6.78
C ALA A 57 2.15 3.23 -7.02
N ARG A 58 2.56 3.09 -8.29
CA ARG A 58 3.84 2.47 -8.67
C ARG A 58 5.01 3.16 -8.00
N GLU A 59 5.07 4.48 -8.06
CA GLU A 59 6.16 5.26 -7.46
C GLU A 59 6.18 5.14 -5.93
N GLY A 60 5.01 5.09 -5.27
CA GLY A 60 4.92 4.84 -3.83
C GLY A 60 5.47 3.47 -3.42
N VAL A 61 5.13 2.42 -4.18
CA VAL A 61 5.68 1.07 -3.96
C VAL A 61 7.19 1.04 -4.25
N TRP A 62 7.63 1.62 -5.36
CA TRP A 62 9.03 1.62 -5.75
C TRP A 62 9.95 2.27 -4.71
N ARG A 63 9.55 3.42 -4.16
CA ARG A 63 10.31 4.09 -3.09
C ARG A 63 10.41 3.25 -1.81
N GLY A 64 9.35 2.54 -1.44
CA GLY A 64 9.36 1.69 -0.25
C GLY A 64 10.07 0.35 -0.42
N ALA A 65 10.34 -0.07 -1.67
CA ALA A 65 10.98 -1.35 -1.99
C ALA A 65 12.51 -1.25 -2.20
N GLN A 66 13.09 -0.05 -2.06
CA GLN A 66 14.54 0.16 -2.14
C GLN A 66 15.29 -0.52 -1.00
#